data_AF-A0A956ED83-F1
#
_entry.id   AF-A0A956ED83-F1
#
_cell.length_a   1.000
_cell.length_b   1.000
_cell.length_c   1.000
_cell.angle_alpha   90.00
_cell.angle_beta   90.00
_cell.angle_gamma   90.00
#
_symmetry.space_group_name_H-M   'P 1'
#
loop_
_entity.id
_entity.type
_entity.pdbx_description
1 polymer ?
#
loop_
_entity_poly.entity_id
_entity_poly.type
_entity_poly.pdbx_seq_one_letter_code
_entity_poly.pdbx_strand_id
1 'polypeptide(L)'
;MTSTAHQAQLAVTVLASEELVAAEVRDARPDAVHIFGELTERQREQLAHDAWSIGLRALANAHSQAQEARLQDVGSALLDDIDRQLRTHVETQQQTIATVLGRFFDPKDGQVTQRLTAFVDDQGVLARLLERYLGPQNSVLAEALARQVGETSPLFKKLSPTDSEGLIKTLEEQLRKVMGDGHAELVRALDPVSEDGAVARFLKSLREELKGADEDRAKQLSAALAALDGNDENSLINRLVRETHRARQAVLAAVNPDAPESPMAIMKTALTTLLKEHSTSQAEMLLAQQERQERFEKEVRDALTRMETKRHQDQKTPRGGLDFEESVTEFVTAAVRGAPCVVDVTGNSAGSVSRCKKGDVVVRFTAESAFESAAVVFEAKRDASYTTQRALDELDAAR
;
A
#
# COMPACT_ATOMS: atom_id res chain seq x y z
N MET A 1 -52.85 -12.50 33.01
CA MET A 1 -51.62 -12.17 32.26
C MET A 1 -50.60 -11.61 33.24
N THR A 2 -49.71 -12.45 33.76
CA THR A 2 -48.63 -12.04 34.67
C THR A 2 -47.32 -12.43 34.00
N SER A 3 -46.69 -11.42 33.39
CA SER A 3 -45.37 -11.52 32.79
C SER A 3 -44.34 -11.62 33.92
N THR A 4 -43.95 -12.83 34.30
CA THR A 4 -42.74 -13.08 35.09
C THR A 4 -41.54 -12.72 34.22
N ALA A 5 -41.03 -11.49 34.39
CA ALA A 5 -39.73 -11.11 33.88
C ALA A 5 -38.70 -12.08 34.49
N HIS A 6 -38.09 -12.92 33.66
CA HIS A 6 -36.89 -13.66 34.03
C HIS A 6 -35.80 -12.61 34.34
N GLN A 7 -35.60 -12.31 35.63
CA GLN A 7 -34.44 -11.53 36.06
C GLN A 7 -33.19 -12.31 35.63
N ALA A 8 -32.35 -11.68 34.81
CA ALA A 8 -31.10 -12.27 34.38
C ALA A 8 -30.27 -12.63 35.62
N GLN A 9 -29.88 -13.90 35.73
CA GLN A 9 -29.10 -14.40 36.86
C GLN A 9 -27.70 -13.79 36.92
N LEU A 10 -27.23 -13.18 35.83
CA LEU A 10 -26.03 -12.37 35.77
C LEU A 10 -26.37 -11.05 35.07
N ALA A 11 -26.08 -9.93 35.71
CA ALA A 11 -26.18 -8.59 35.15
C ALA A 11 -24.84 -7.88 35.28
N VAL A 12 -24.37 -7.28 34.19
CA VAL A 12 -23.09 -6.57 34.15
C VAL A 12 -23.31 -5.18 33.57
N THR A 13 -22.86 -4.16 34.30
CA THR A 13 -22.82 -2.76 33.84
C THR A 13 -21.35 -2.37 33.69
N VAL A 14 -20.96 -1.87 32.52
CA VAL A 14 -19.57 -1.43 32.27
C VAL A 14 -19.57 0.02 31.84
N LEU A 15 -18.72 0.82 32.50
CA LEU A 15 -18.40 2.19 32.14
C LEU A 15 -16.91 2.23 31.79
N ALA A 16 -16.59 2.57 30.55
CA ALA A 16 -15.23 2.68 30.07
C ALA A 16 -14.89 4.14 29.73
N SER A 17 -13.72 4.59 30.18
CA SER A 17 -13.08 5.85 29.82
C SER A 17 -11.66 5.57 29.33
N GLU A 18 -10.92 6.59 28.87
CA GLU A 18 -9.55 6.41 28.37
C GLU A 18 -8.56 5.91 29.43
N GLU A 19 -8.77 6.22 30.71
CA GLU A 19 -7.85 5.86 31.80
C GLU A 19 -8.39 4.75 32.72
N LEU A 20 -9.71 4.53 32.75
CA LEU A 20 -10.32 3.60 33.69
C LEU A 20 -11.56 2.90 33.12
N VAL A 21 -11.67 1.61 33.43
CA VAL A 21 -12.86 0.79 33.22
C VAL A 21 -13.45 0.43 34.58
N ALA A 22 -14.69 0.82 34.81
CA ALA A 22 -15.49 0.42 35.97
C ALA A 22 -16.53 -0.62 35.53
N ALA A 23 -16.55 -1.77 36.20
CA ALA A 23 -17.52 -2.83 35.93
C ALA A 23 -18.27 -3.18 37.22
N GLU A 24 -19.60 -3.15 37.18
CA GLU A 24 -20.46 -3.65 38.25
C GLU A 24 -21.05 -4.99 37.79
N VAL A 25 -20.72 -6.06 38.51
CA VAL A 25 -21.21 -7.41 38.24
C VAL A 25 -22.17 -7.83 39.35
N ARG A 26 -23.41 -8.14 38.98
CA ARG A 26 -24.42 -8.70 39.87
C ARG A 26 -24.71 -10.12 39.43
N ASP A 27 -24.25 -11.08 40.22
CA ASP A 27 -24.44 -12.50 39.95
C ASP A 27 -25.30 -13.14 41.04
N ALA A 28 -26.48 -13.61 40.64
CA ALA A 28 -27.46 -14.28 41.48
C ALA A 28 -27.44 -15.81 41.28
N ARG A 29 -26.47 -16.35 40.53
CA ARG A 29 -26.36 -17.80 40.35
C ARG A 29 -25.96 -18.48 41.67
N PRO A 30 -26.58 -19.62 42.04
CA PRO A 30 -26.38 -20.24 43.36
C PRO A 30 -24.94 -20.64 43.67
N ASP A 31 -24.20 -21.05 42.66
CA ASP A 31 -22.78 -21.40 42.72
C ASP A 31 -21.89 -20.19 43.03
N ALA A 32 -22.10 -19.07 42.33
CA ALA A 32 -21.38 -17.82 42.60
C ALA A 32 -21.68 -17.29 44.01
N VAL A 33 -22.95 -17.28 44.41
CA VAL A 33 -23.37 -16.84 45.75
C VAL A 33 -22.76 -17.73 46.83
N HIS A 34 -22.70 -19.05 46.61
CA HIS A 34 -22.09 -19.98 47.54
C HIS A 34 -20.57 -19.75 47.69
N ILE A 35 -19.85 -19.62 46.57
CA ILE A 35 -18.39 -19.41 46.56
C ILE A 35 -18.00 -18.11 47.28
N PHE A 36 -18.72 -17.00 47.00
CA PHE A 36 -18.42 -15.71 47.65
C PHE A 36 -18.96 -15.64 49.09
N GLY A 37 -19.99 -16.41 49.44
CA GLY A 37 -20.61 -16.41 50.77
C GLY A 37 -19.72 -17.00 51.86
N GLU A 38 -18.87 -17.97 51.54
CA GLU A 38 -17.96 -18.63 52.50
C GLU A 38 -16.69 -17.82 52.81
N LEU A 39 -16.47 -16.70 52.12
CA LEU A 39 -15.22 -15.92 52.17
C LEU A 39 -15.36 -14.66 53.04
N THR A 40 -14.26 -14.25 53.67
CA THR A 40 -14.18 -12.93 54.33
C THR A 40 -14.21 -11.81 53.30
N GLU A 41 -14.55 -10.58 53.71
CA GLU A 41 -14.65 -9.42 52.81
C GLU A 41 -13.38 -9.24 51.94
N ARG A 42 -12.21 -9.28 52.58
CA ARG A 42 -10.91 -9.19 51.90
C ARG A 42 -10.65 -10.35 50.90
N GLN A 43 -11.16 -11.55 51.20
CA GLN A 43 -11.04 -12.69 50.29
C GLN A 43 -12.01 -12.58 49.09
N ARG A 44 -13.19 -11.99 49.29
CA ARG A 44 -14.14 -11.71 48.20
C ARG A 44 -13.56 -10.68 47.22
N GLU A 45 -13.00 -9.59 47.73
CA GLU A 45 -12.34 -8.57 46.91
C GLU A 45 -11.18 -9.17 46.09
N GLN A 46 -10.33 -9.97 46.74
CA GLN A 46 -9.20 -10.63 46.07
C GLN A 46 -9.68 -11.61 44.98
N LEU A 47 -10.67 -12.44 45.27
CA LEU A 47 -11.23 -13.37 44.31
C LEU A 47 -11.87 -12.65 43.11
N ALA A 48 -12.60 -11.55 43.35
CA ALA A 48 -13.18 -10.75 42.29
C ALA A 48 -12.11 -10.11 41.40
N HIS A 49 -11.04 -9.56 42.01
CA HIS A 49 -9.90 -9.02 41.29
C HIS A 49 -9.21 -10.08 40.43
N ASP A 50 -8.95 -11.26 40.98
CA ASP A 50 -8.25 -12.34 40.28
C ASP A 50 -9.11 -12.92 39.16
N ALA A 51 -10.41 -13.12 39.38
CA ALA A 51 -11.35 -13.55 38.36
C ALA A 51 -11.44 -12.54 37.20
N TRP A 52 -11.47 -11.24 37.50
CA TRP A 52 -11.45 -10.19 36.47
C TRP A 52 -10.13 -10.17 35.70
N SER A 53 -8.99 -10.20 36.38
CA SER A 53 -7.67 -10.19 35.76
C SER A 53 -7.43 -11.39 34.86
N ILE A 54 -7.75 -12.59 35.34
CA ILE A 54 -7.60 -13.84 34.58
C ILE A 54 -8.56 -13.86 33.40
N GLY A 55 -9.84 -13.55 33.63
CA GLY A 55 -10.85 -13.52 32.58
C GLY A 55 -10.53 -12.53 31.46
N LEU A 56 -10.12 -11.32 31.82
CA LEU A 56 -9.82 -10.26 30.85
C LEU A 56 -8.55 -10.58 30.04
N ARG A 57 -7.51 -11.17 30.66
CA ARG A 57 -6.33 -11.67 29.94
C ARG A 57 -6.66 -12.83 29.00
N ALA A 58 -7.47 -13.79 29.44
CA ALA A 58 -7.88 -14.92 28.62
C ALA A 58 -8.68 -14.47 27.39
N LEU A 59 -9.64 -13.56 27.59
CA LEU A 59 -10.44 -12.99 26.50
C LEU A 59 -9.60 -12.12 25.55
N ALA A 60 -8.67 -11.31 26.08
CA ALA A 60 -7.76 -10.51 25.26
C ALA A 60 -6.86 -11.40 24.39
N ASN A 61 -6.32 -12.48 24.95
CA ASN A 61 -5.50 -13.45 24.20
C ASN A 61 -6.31 -14.16 23.11
N ALA A 62 -7.51 -14.64 23.43
CA ALA A 62 -8.38 -15.28 22.44
C ALA A 62 -8.76 -14.32 21.31
N HIS A 63 -9.02 -13.04 21.64
CA HIS A 63 -9.31 -12.02 20.63
C HIS A 63 -8.10 -11.72 19.74
N SER A 64 -6.90 -11.64 20.32
CA SER A 64 -5.65 -11.44 19.57
C SER A 64 -5.39 -12.59 18.60
N GLN A 65 -5.53 -13.84 19.06
CA GLN A 65 -5.35 -15.03 18.21
C GLN A 65 -6.40 -15.08 17.08
N ALA A 66 -7.65 -14.73 17.36
CA ALA A 66 -8.69 -14.69 16.35
C ALA A 66 -8.47 -13.57 15.30
N GLN A 67 -8.00 -12.40 15.72
CA GLN A 67 -7.61 -11.34 14.80
C GLN A 67 -6.41 -11.75 13.93
N GLU A 68 -5.45 -12.46 14.52
CA GLU A 68 -4.26 -12.95 13.83
C GLU A 68 -4.59 -13.96 12.74
N ALA A 69 -5.40 -14.98 13.05
CA ALA A 69 -5.87 -15.95 12.07
C ALA A 69 -6.60 -15.26 10.92
N ARG A 70 -7.44 -14.26 11.23
CA ARG A 70 -8.15 -13.47 10.21
C ARG A 70 -7.19 -12.64 9.34
N LEU A 71 -6.13 -12.07 9.93
CA LEU A 71 -5.11 -11.32 9.19
C LEU A 71 -4.30 -12.22 8.25
N GLN A 72 -3.94 -13.44 8.68
CA GLN A 72 -3.26 -14.42 7.85
C GLN A 72 -4.12 -14.88 6.67
N ASP A 73 -5.41 -15.15 6.91
CA ASP A 73 -6.37 -15.52 5.86
C ASP A 73 -6.59 -14.38 4.86
N VAL A 74 -6.73 -13.14 5.35
CA VAL A 74 -6.86 -11.96 4.46
C VAL A 74 -5.57 -11.71 3.69
N GLY A 75 -4.41 -11.90 4.31
CA GLY A 75 -3.10 -11.75 3.67
C GLY A 75 -2.88 -12.76 2.54
N SER A 76 -3.23 -14.03 2.76
CA SER A 76 -3.11 -15.06 1.72
C SER A 76 -4.09 -14.81 0.56
N ALA A 77 -5.35 -14.46 0.85
CA ALA A 77 -6.34 -14.13 -0.16
C ALA A 77 -5.95 -12.90 -1.00
N LEU A 78 -5.36 -11.88 -0.37
CA LEU A 78 -4.87 -10.68 -1.06
C LEU A 78 -3.71 -11.03 -2.01
N LEU A 79 -2.75 -11.85 -1.57
CA LEU A 79 -1.63 -12.28 -2.40
C LEU A 79 -2.11 -13.06 -3.63
N ASP A 80 -3.08 -13.96 -3.43
CA ASP A 80 -3.67 -14.74 -4.52
C ASP A 80 -4.47 -13.87 -5.51
N ASP A 81 -5.11 -12.78 -5.03
CA ASP A 81 -5.81 -11.84 -5.89
C ASP A 81 -4.82 -10.96 -6.69
N ILE A 82 -3.75 -10.48 -6.05
CA ILE A 82 -2.71 -9.69 -6.71
C ILE A 82 -2.00 -10.51 -7.80
N ASP A 83 -1.60 -11.76 -7.52
CA ASP A 83 -0.92 -12.60 -8.53
C ASP A 83 -1.84 -12.84 -9.74
N ARG A 84 -3.13 -13.05 -9.48
CA ARG A 84 -4.13 -13.24 -10.54
C ARG A 84 -4.34 -11.98 -11.37
N GLN A 85 -4.53 -10.82 -10.73
CA GLN A 85 -4.73 -9.55 -11.42
C GLN A 85 -3.50 -9.17 -12.26
N LEU A 86 -2.29 -9.36 -11.73
CA LEU A 86 -1.05 -9.10 -12.47
C LEU A 86 -0.94 -9.99 -13.71
N ARG A 87 -1.19 -11.30 -13.58
CA ARG A 87 -1.17 -12.22 -14.72
C ARG A 87 -2.19 -11.82 -15.79
N THR A 88 -3.44 -11.58 -15.40
CA THR A 88 -4.49 -11.17 -16.34
C THR A 88 -4.14 -9.85 -17.03
N HIS A 89 -3.57 -8.89 -16.31
CA HIS A 89 -3.18 -7.61 -16.90
C HIS A 89 -2.05 -7.77 -17.92
N VAL A 90 -1.03 -8.59 -17.59
CA VAL A 90 0.08 -8.89 -18.51
C VAL A 90 -0.41 -9.59 -19.77
N GLU A 91 -1.25 -10.62 -19.64
CA GLU A 91 -1.84 -11.32 -20.78
C GLU A 91 -2.66 -10.37 -21.66
N THR A 92 -3.51 -9.55 -21.06
CA THR A 92 -4.34 -8.57 -21.78
C THR A 92 -3.48 -7.54 -22.52
N GLN A 93 -2.43 -7.01 -21.89
CA GLN A 93 -1.53 -6.07 -22.53
C GLN A 93 -0.75 -6.72 -23.68
N GLN A 94 -0.21 -7.93 -23.49
CA GLN A 94 0.49 -8.66 -24.56
C GLN A 94 -0.42 -8.88 -25.76
N GLN A 95 -1.68 -9.26 -25.52
CA GLN A 95 -2.64 -9.54 -26.57
C GLN A 95 -3.09 -8.27 -27.29
N THR A 96 -3.24 -7.17 -26.56
CA THR A 96 -3.53 -5.85 -27.13
C THR A 96 -2.37 -5.38 -28.02
N ILE A 97 -1.14 -5.45 -27.52
CA ILE A 97 0.06 -5.06 -28.28
C ILE A 97 0.22 -5.94 -29.52
N ALA A 98 0.03 -7.25 -29.41
CA ALA A 98 0.09 -8.17 -30.53
C ALA A 98 -0.98 -7.86 -31.58
N THR A 99 -2.20 -7.57 -31.15
CA THR A 99 -3.31 -7.22 -32.05
C THR A 99 -3.07 -5.89 -32.76
N VAL A 100 -2.62 -4.86 -32.03
CA VAL A 100 -2.34 -3.53 -32.59
C VAL A 100 -1.17 -3.62 -33.57
N LEU A 101 -0.07 -4.26 -33.19
CA LEU A 101 1.09 -4.44 -34.08
C LEU A 101 0.74 -5.29 -35.30
N GLY A 102 -0.02 -6.38 -35.11
CA GLY A 102 -0.49 -7.22 -36.20
C GLY A 102 -1.31 -6.42 -37.22
N ARG A 103 -2.25 -5.59 -36.75
CA ARG A 103 -3.06 -4.73 -37.63
C ARG A 103 -2.26 -3.59 -38.26
N PHE A 104 -1.25 -3.07 -37.57
CA PHE A 104 -0.46 -1.94 -38.08
C PHE A 104 0.53 -2.39 -39.17
N PHE A 105 1.09 -3.58 -39.03
CA PHE A 105 2.10 -4.18 -39.90
C PHE A 105 1.57 -5.32 -40.78
N ASP A 106 0.25 -5.49 -40.92
CA ASP A 106 -0.31 -6.52 -41.79
C ASP A 106 0.22 -6.32 -43.23
N PRO A 107 0.85 -7.35 -43.83
CA PRO A 107 1.44 -7.23 -45.17
C PRO A 107 0.41 -7.03 -46.28
N LYS A 108 -0.89 -7.30 -46.05
CA LYS A 108 -1.95 -7.14 -47.05
C LYS A 108 -2.71 -5.83 -46.91
N ASP A 109 -3.05 -5.43 -45.68
CA ASP A 109 -3.92 -4.27 -45.42
C ASP A 109 -3.46 -3.39 -44.24
N GLY A 110 -2.23 -3.57 -43.77
CA GLY A 110 -1.67 -2.82 -42.66
C GLY A 110 -1.57 -1.33 -42.94
N GLN A 111 -1.73 -0.50 -41.89
CA GLN A 111 -1.68 0.96 -42.04
C GLN A 111 -0.35 1.46 -42.62
N VAL A 112 0.77 0.77 -42.31
CA VAL A 112 2.09 1.09 -42.86
C VAL A 112 2.11 0.82 -44.36
N THR A 113 1.67 -0.38 -44.77
CA THR A 113 1.62 -0.78 -46.17
C THR A 113 0.72 0.16 -46.98
N GLN A 114 -0.49 0.45 -46.48
CA GLN A 114 -1.41 1.39 -47.12
C GLN A 114 -0.83 2.81 -47.27
N ARG A 115 -0.15 3.32 -46.23
CA ARG A 115 0.48 4.64 -46.29
C ARG A 115 1.68 4.68 -47.23
N LEU A 116 2.50 3.64 -47.25
CA LEU A 116 3.62 3.51 -48.18
C LEU A 116 3.12 3.43 -49.62
N THR A 117 2.12 2.60 -49.89
CA THR A 117 1.50 2.52 -51.22
C THR A 117 0.92 3.88 -51.61
N ALA A 118 0.10 4.53 -50.78
CA ALA A 118 -0.45 5.85 -51.08
C ALA A 118 0.61 6.97 -51.24
N PHE A 119 1.79 6.80 -50.66
CA PHE A 119 2.90 7.74 -50.80
C PHE A 119 3.66 7.54 -52.13
N VAL A 120 3.91 6.28 -52.52
CA VAL A 120 4.76 5.88 -53.66
C VAL A 120 3.98 5.68 -54.96
N ASP A 121 2.66 5.50 -54.89
CA ASP A 121 1.79 5.32 -56.06
C ASP A 121 1.96 6.43 -57.11
N ASP A 122 1.57 6.14 -58.35
CA ASP A 122 1.81 7.00 -59.52
C ASP A 122 1.08 8.36 -59.41
N GLN A 123 0.08 8.47 -58.53
CA GLN A 123 -0.63 9.71 -58.17
C GLN A 123 -0.46 10.07 -56.67
N GLY A 124 0.49 9.40 -56.02
CA GLY A 124 0.82 9.53 -54.61
C GLY A 124 1.36 10.90 -54.23
N VAL A 125 1.62 11.07 -52.94
CA VAL A 125 2.15 12.34 -52.41
C VAL A 125 3.53 12.65 -53.01
N LEU A 126 4.37 11.63 -53.21
CA LEU A 126 5.69 11.80 -53.81
C LEU A 126 5.60 12.21 -55.28
N ALA A 127 4.76 11.53 -56.07
CA ALA A 127 4.54 11.86 -57.48
C ALA A 127 4.04 13.30 -57.66
N ARG A 128 3.06 13.74 -56.85
CA ARG A 128 2.54 15.13 -56.89
C ARG A 128 3.58 16.17 -56.49
N LEU A 129 4.44 15.87 -55.53
CA LEU A 129 5.54 16.76 -55.15
C LEU A 129 6.60 16.83 -56.26
N LEU A 130 7.00 15.68 -56.82
CA LEU A 130 7.94 15.63 -57.94
C LEU A 130 7.38 16.38 -59.15
N GLU A 131 6.10 16.23 -59.47
CA GLU A 131 5.49 16.95 -60.59
C GLU A 131 5.40 18.47 -60.33
N ARG A 132 5.09 18.89 -59.10
CA ARG A 132 5.10 20.31 -58.72
C ARG A 132 6.48 20.96 -58.83
N TYR A 133 7.55 20.23 -58.52
CA TYR A 133 8.91 20.79 -58.48
C TYR A 133 9.74 20.51 -59.75
N LEU A 134 9.49 19.40 -60.43
CA LEU A 134 10.28 18.88 -61.57
C LEU A 134 9.43 18.58 -62.83
N GLY A 135 8.11 18.81 -62.78
CA GLY A 135 7.23 18.57 -63.92
C GLY A 135 7.63 19.36 -65.18
N PRO A 136 7.33 18.82 -66.38
CA PRO A 136 7.74 19.39 -67.65
C PRO A 136 7.08 20.74 -67.99
N GLN A 137 5.95 21.08 -67.35
CA GLN A 137 5.25 22.36 -67.52
C GLN A 137 4.80 22.91 -66.15
N ASN A 138 5.01 24.21 -65.92
CA ASN A 138 4.63 24.93 -64.68
C ASN A 138 5.21 24.37 -63.38
N SER A 139 6.32 23.65 -63.43
CA SER A 139 7.05 23.30 -62.21
C SER A 139 7.86 24.48 -61.72
N VAL A 140 8.12 24.52 -60.41
CA VAL A 140 8.92 25.61 -59.81
C VAL A 140 10.31 25.71 -60.47
N LEU A 141 10.90 24.58 -60.86
CA LEU A 141 12.16 24.55 -61.61
C LEU A 141 12.00 25.09 -63.03
N ALA A 142 10.95 24.66 -63.76
CA ALA A 142 10.68 25.15 -65.11
C ALA A 142 10.38 26.65 -65.13
N GLU A 143 9.63 27.16 -64.16
CA GLU A 143 9.36 28.60 -63.99
C GLU A 143 10.64 29.37 -63.64
N ALA A 144 11.48 28.84 -62.75
CA ALA A 144 12.75 29.47 -62.40
C ALA A 144 13.71 29.51 -63.60
N LEU A 145 13.82 28.42 -64.36
CA LEU A 145 14.61 28.33 -65.59
C LEU A 145 14.06 29.25 -66.68
N ALA A 146 12.75 29.30 -66.89
CA ALA A 146 12.13 30.23 -67.83
C ALA A 146 12.37 31.71 -67.43
N ARG A 147 12.36 32.01 -66.13
CA ARG A 147 12.62 33.37 -65.63
C ARG A 147 14.09 33.79 -65.78
N GLN A 148 15.03 32.87 -65.60
CA GLN A 148 16.47 33.16 -65.68
C GLN A 148 17.06 33.01 -67.07
N VAL A 149 16.54 32.09 -67.89
CA VAL A 149 17.14 31.68 -69.18
C VAL A 149 16.12 31.57 -70.32
N GLY A 150 14.81 31.66 -70.04
CA GLY A 150 13.77 31.61 -71.08
C GLY A 150 13.73 32.85 -71.97
N GLU A 151 12.89 32.80 -73.01
CA GLU A 151 12.78 33.84 -74.04
C GLU A 151 12.41 35.23 -73.48
N THR A 152 11.69 35.25 -72.36
CA THR A 152 11.32 36.49 -71.65
C THR A 152 12.34 36.94 -70.59
N SER A 153 13.40 36.16 -70.36
CA SER A 153 14.39 36.44 -69.31
C SER A 153 15.23 37.69 -69.61
N PRO A 154 15.69 38.43 -68.57
CA PRO A 154 16.55 39.59 -68.76
C PRO A 154 17.88 39.24 -69.46
N LEU A 155 18.36 38.01 -69.26
CA LEU A 155 19.59 37.49 -69.87
C LEU A 155 19.40 37.28 -71.38
N PHE A 156 18.28 36.68 -71.78
CA PHE A 156 17.93 36.51 -73.19
C PHE A 156 17.61 37.84 -73.88
N LYS A 157 16.90 38.76 -73.21
CA LYS A 157 16.69 40.14 -73.74
C LYS A 157 17.99 40.89 -73.94
N LYS A 158 18.94 40.77 -73.00
CA LYS A 158 20.27 41.36 -73.13
C LYS A 158 21.11 40.72 -74.23
N LEU A 159 20.88 39.45 -74.57
CA LEU A 159 21.62 38.74 -75.62
C LEU A 159 20.88 38.70 -76.97
N SER A 160 19.61 39.12 -77.01
CA SER A 160 18.80 39.08 -78.21
C SER A 160 19.29 40.11 -79.22
N PRO A 161 19.65 39.70 -80.45
CA PRO A 161 20.16 40.60 -81.49
C PRO A 161 19.10 41.53 -82.10
N THR A 162 17.81 41.29 -81.80
CA THR A 162 16.69 42.08 -82.34
C THR A 162 16.15 43.11 -81.35
N ASP A 163 16.46 42.99 -80.06
CA ASP A 163 15.91 43.87 -79.01
C ASP A 163 16.69 45.18 -78.92
N SER A 164 15.99 46.31 -78.78
CA SER A 164 16.57 47.66 -78.79
C SER A 164 17.44 47.97 -77.56
N GLU A 165 17.26 47.23 -76.46
CA GLU A 165 18.04 47.34 -75.22
C GLU A 165 19.09 46.21 -75.07
N GLY A 166 19.29 45.41 -76.12
CA GLY A 166 20.24 44.29 -76.12
C GLY A 166 21.70 44.75 -76.09
N LEU A 167 22.55 44.00 -75.36
CA LEU A 167 23.99 44.24 -75.24
C LEU A 167 24.65 44.43 -76.60
N ILE A 168 24.18 43.71 -77.62
CA ILE A 168 24.71 43.77 -79.00
C ILE A 168 24.55 45.16 -79.61
N LYS A 169 23.41 45.84 -79.42
CA LYS A 169 23.19 47.20 -79.95
C LYS A 169 23.93 48.27 -79.14
N THR A 170 23.98 48.15 -77.82
CA THR A 170 24.81 49.03 -76.98
C THR A 170 26.31 48.83 -77.21
N LEU A 171 26.74 47.60 -77.50
CA LEU A 171 28.09 47.30 -77.97
C LEU A 171 28.30 47.91 -79.36
N GLU A 172 27.39 47.77 -80.33
CA GLU A 172 27.52 48.43 -81.64
C GLU A 172 27.63 49.97 -81.53
N GLU A 173 26.87 50.60 -80.63
CA GLU A 173 26.95 52.05 -80.40
C GLU A 173 28.25 52.48 -79.70
N GLN A 174 28.74 51.71 -78.72
CA GLN A 174 30.05 51.96 -78.10
C GLN A 174 31.21 51.60 -79.02
N LEU A 175 31.09 50.54 -79.84
CA LEU A 175 32.07 50.12 -80.83
C LEU A 175 32.19 51.18 -81.93
N ARG A 176 31.08 51.78 -82.37
CA ARG A 176 31.10 52.94 -83.30
C ARG A 176 31.82 54.16 -82.72
N LYS A 177 31.87 54.27 -81.39
CA LYS A 177 32.61 55.31 -80.65
C LYS A 177 34.10 54.99 -80.44
N VAL A 178 34.48 53.70 -80.49
CA VAL A 178 35.84 53.20 -80.24
C VAL A 178 36.56 52.76 -81.53
N MET A 179 35.83 52.53 -82.64
CA MET A 179 36.32 52.25 -83.99
C MET A 179 36.97 53.46 -84.69
N GLY A 180 37.60 54.34 -83.91
CA GLY A 180 38.53 55.36 -84.41
C GLY A 180 39.92 54.80 -84.68
N ASP A 181 40.38 53.75 -83.97
CA ASP A 181 41.74 53.22 -84.14
C ASP A 181 41.83 51.70 -83.86
N GLY A 182 42.35 50.95 -84.84
CA GLY A 182 42.95 49.61 -84.67
C GLY A 182 42.06 48.37 -84.92
N HIS A 183 41.75 48.05 -86.17
CA HIS A 183 40.71 47.07 -86.55
C HIS A 183 41.17 45.68 -87.07
N ALA A 184 42.36 45.18 -86.75
CA ALA A 184 42.84 43.90 -87.33
C ALA A 184 42.86 42.70 -86.38
N GLU A 185 43.13 42.87 -85.08
CA GLU A 185 43.21 41.75 -84.13
C GLU A 185 41.89 41.41 -83.43
N LEU A 186 41.00 42.39 -83.25
CA LEU A 186 39.76 42.24 -82.48
C LEU A 186 38.68 41.42 -83.21
N VAL A 187 38.63 41.53 -84.55
CA VAL A 187 37.66 40.81 -85.40
C VAL A 187 37.85 39.29 -85.30
N ARG A 188 39.09 38.83 -85.07
CA ARG A 188 39.40 37.40 -84.93
C ARG A 188 38.99 36.81 -83.58
N ALA A 189 38.95 37.64 -82.52
CA ALA A 189 38.64 37.19 -81.16
C ALA A 189 37.12 37.14 -80.86
N LEU A 190 36.31 37.84 -81.66
CA LEU A 190 34.86 38.03 -81.45
C LEU A 190 33.99 37.33 -82.49
N ASP A 191 34.56 36.54 -83.40
CA ASP A 191 33.80 35.77 -84.39
C ASP A 191 33.10 34.56 -83.72
N PRO A 192 31.74 34.51 -83.69
CA PRO A 192 30.98 33.43 -83.09
C PRO A 192 30.96 32.13 -83.93
N VAL A 193 31.57 32.13 -85.12
CA VAL A 193 31.70 30.94 -85.99
C VAL A 193 33.09 30.31 -85.87
N SER A 194 34.02 30.97 -85.19
CA SER A 194 35.37 30.48 -84.91
C SER A 194 35.37 29.57 -83.68
N GLU A 195 35.78 28.30 -83.84
CA GLU A 195 35.89 27.32 -82.74
C GLU A 195 36.84 27.77 -81.61
N ASP A 196 37.69 28.77 -81.86
CA ASP A 196 38.68 29.32 -80.93
C ASP A 196 38.36 30.71 -80.35
N GLY A 197 37.17 31.25 -80.64
CA GLY A 197 36.72 32.55 -80.13
C GLY A 197 36.52 32.56 -78.61
N ALA A 198 36.86 33.67 -77.95
CA ALA A 198 36.74 33.79 -76.49
C ALA A 198 35.30 33.60 -75.98
N VAL A 199 34.31 33.98 -76.80
CA VAL A 199 32.88 33.81 -76.52
C VAL A 199 32.45 32.34 -76.67
N ALA A 200 32.97 31.62 -77.66
CA ALA A 200 32.70 30.20 -77.83
C ALA A 200 33.25 29.37 -76.66
N ARG A 201 34.44 29.71 -76.15
CA ARG A 201 35.02 29.08 -74.95
C ARG A 201 34.20 29.35 -73.69
N PHE A 202 33.70 30.57 -73.51
CA PHE A 202 32.85 30.91 -72.37
C PHE A 202 31.51 30.17 -72.41
N LEU A 203 30.83 30.12 -73.56
CA LEU A 203 29.58 29.38 -73.71
C LEU A 203 29.78 27.86 -73.54
N LYS A 204 30.91 27.32 -73.97
CA LYS A 204 31.27 25.91 -73.74
C LYS A 204 31.52 25.64 -72.26
N SER A 205 32.29 26.49 -71.58
CA SER A 205 32.52 26.41 -70.13
C SER A 205 31.23 26.48 -69.32
N LEU A 206 30.31 27.38 -69.69
CA LEU A 206 29.03 27.56 -69.00
C LEU A 206 28.10 26.35 -69.21
N ARG A 207 28.14 25.75 -70.42
CA ARG A 207 27.41 24.52 -70.72
C ARG A 207 27.99 23.31 -69.99
N GLU A 208 29.30 23.22 -69.83
CA GLU A 208 29.98 22.17 -69.06
C GLU A 208 29.71 22.30 -67.56
N GLU A 209 29.71 23.52 -66.99
CA GLU A 209 29.31 23.76 -65.59
C GLU A 209 27.85 23.41 -65.32
N LEU A 210 26.93 23.78 -66.21
CA LEU A 210 25.52 23.43 -66.08
C LEU A 210 25.28 21.92 -66.15
N LYS A 211 26.00 21.21 -67.03
CA LYS A 211 25.92 19.75 -67.13
C LYS A 211 26.45 19.06 -65.87
N GLY A 212 27.53 19.58 -65.28
CA GLY A 212 28.08 19.08 -64.03
C GLY A 212 27.13 19.26 -62.84
N ALA A 213 26.45 20.40 -62.74
CA ALA A 213 25.51 20.68 -61.66
C ALA A 213 24.26 19.77 -61.67
N ASP A 214 23.74 19.44 -62.86
CA ASP A 214 22.62 18.50 -63.01
C ASP A 214 23.04 17.04 -62.74
N GLU A 215 24.24 16.64 -63.17
CA GLU A 215 24.78 15.31 -62.87
C GLU A 215 25.02 15.11 -61.37
N ASP A 216 25.52 16.12 -60.64
CA ASP A 216 25.74 16.03 -59.20
C ASP A 216 24.43 15.99 -58.41
N ARG A 217 23.40 16.74 -58.83
CA ARG A 217 22.06 16.64 -58.22
C ARG A 217 21.38 15.30 -58.48
N ALA A 218 21.49 14.77 -59.70
CA ALA A 218 20.98 13.45 -60.03
C ALA A 218 21.66 12.35 -59.19
N LYS A 219 22.97 12.45 -58.98
CA LYS A 219 23.71 11.54 -58.08
C LYS A 219 23.25 11.66 -56.63
N GLN A 220 23.03 12.87 -56.11
CA GLN A 220 22.54 13.07 -54.74
C GLN A 220 21.12 12.53 -54.53
N LEU A 221 20.22 12.72 -55.49
CA LEU A 221 18.85 12.17 -55.43
C LEU A 221 18.85 10.65 -55.55
N SER A 222 19.66 10.08 -56.45
CA SER A 222 19.84 8.63 -56.55
C SER A 222 20.40 8.03 -55.26
N ALA A 223 21.35 8.72 -54.61
CA ALA A 223 21.90 8.27 -53.33
C ALA A 223 20.88 8.35 -52.18
N ALA A 224 20.04 9.40 -52.15
CA ALA A 224 18.99 9.54 -51.14
C ALA A 224 17.85 8.51 -51.33
N LEU A 225 17.48 8.21 -52.58
CA LEU A 225 16.49 7.18 -52.91
C LEU A 225 17.03 5.77 -52.60
N ALA A 226 18.31 5.50 -52.91
CA ALA A 226 18.96 4.26 -52.51
C ALA A 226 19.01 4.08 -50.98
N ALA A 227 19.24 5.17 -50.23
CA ALA A 227 19.20 5.14 -48.76
C ALA A 227 17.80 4.88 -48.18
N LEU A 228 16.74 5.00 -48.98
CA LEU A 228 15.34 4.79 -48.62
C LEU A 228 14.74 3.52 -49.25
N ASP A 229 15.52 2.76 -50.01
CA ASP A 229 15.04 1.54 -50.67
C ASP A 229 14.76 0.44 -49.64
N GLY A 230 13.55 -0.12 -49.67
CA GLY A 230 13.13 -1.21 -48.79
C GLY A 230 13.81 -2.55 -49.09
N ASN A 231 14.38 -2.73 -50.28
CA ASN A 231 15.09 -3.95 -50.69
C ASN A 231 16.58 -3.95 -50.34
N ASP A 232 17.15 -2.81 -49.92
CA ASP A 232 18.54 -2.74 -49.42
C ASP A 232 18.58 -2.99 -47.91
N GLU A 233 19.36 -3.99 -47.47
CA GLU A 233 19.54 -4.35 -46.07
C GLU A 233 20.16 -3.21 -45.23
N ASN A 234 20.88 -2.29 -45.87
CA ASN A 234 21.53 -1.15 -45.21
C ASN A 234 20.72 0.15 -45.24
N SER A 235 19.51 0.14 -45.82
CA SER A 235 18.68 1.34 -45.90
C SER A 235 18.22 1.85 -44.53
N LEU A 236 17.88 3.13 -44.47
CA LEU A 236 17.41 3.78 -43.25
C LEU A 236 16.11 3.15 -42.73
N ILE A 237 15.26 2.63 -43.63
CA ILE A 237 14.00 1.98 -43.26
C ILE A 237 14.28 0.62 -42.61
N ASN A 238 15.15 -0.22 -43.20
CA ASN A 238 15.49 -1.51 -42.61
C ASN A 238 16.29 -1.36 -41.31
N ARG A 239 17.13 -0.33 -41.19
CA ARG A 239 17.75 0.06 -39.90
C ARG A 239 16.71 0.41 -38.86
N LEU A 240 15.76 1.28 -39.20
CA LEU A 240 14.69 1.69 -38.28
C LEU A 240 13.84 0.49 -37.85
N VAL A 241 13.45 -0.39 -38.78
CA VAL A 241 12.69 -1.62 -38.46
C VAL A 241 13.48 -2.53 -37.52
N ARG A 242 14.79 -2.72 -37.74
CA ARG A 242 15.66 -3.48 -36.82
C ARG A 242 15.78 -2.83 -35.45
N GLU A 243 15.96 -1.51 -35.39
CA GLU A 243 16.03 -0.77 -34.13
C GLU A 243 14.72 -0.89 -33.35
N THR A 244 13.59 -0.78 -34.05
CA THR A 244 12.25 -0.92 -33.48
C THR A 244 12.00 -2.34 -32.97
N HIS A 245 12.43 -3.37 -33.72
CA HIS A 245 12.34 -4.76 -33.28
C HIS A 245 13.24 -5.06 -32.07
N ARG A 246 14.45 -4.50 -32.03
CA ARG A 246 15.34 -4.59 -30.86
C ARG A 246 14.73 -3.91 -29.64
N ALA A 247 14.17 -2.71 -29.79
CA ALA A 247 13.48 -2.01 -28.71
C ALA A 247 12.29 -2.84 -28.18
N ARG A 248 11.48 -3.43 -29.06
CA ARG A 248 10.37 -4.32 -28.69
C ARG A 248 10.84 -5.54 -27.89
N GLN A 249 11.91 -6.20 -28.34
CA GLN A 249 12.47 -7.35 -27.63
C GLN A 249 13.03 -6.97 -26.26
N ALA A 250 13.70 -5.81 -26.16
CA ALA A 250 14.21 -5.31 -24.88
C ALA A 250 13.08 -5.01 -23.89
N VAL A 251 11.97 -4.42 -24.34
CA VAL A 251 10.79 -4.17 -23.49
C VAL A 251 10.15 -5.49 -23.05
N LEU A 252 9.92 -6.44 -23.96
CA LEU A 252 9.35 -7.75 -23.61
C LEU A 252 10.25 -8.51 -22.62
N ALA A 253 11.56 -8.43 -22.78
CA ALA A 253 12.51 -9.03 -21.84
C ALA A 253 12.46 -8.35 -20.46
N ALA A 254 12.32 -7.02 -20.41
CA ALA A 254 12.27 -6.27 -19.16
C ALA A 254 10.97 -6.49 -18.36
N VAL A 255 9.86 -6.77 -19.03
CA VAL A 255 8.55 -6.96 -18.39
C VAL A 255 8.27 -8.44 -18.08
N ASN A 256 9.10 -9.37 -18.56
CA ASN A 256 8.93 -10.80 -18.31
C ASN A 256 9.34 -11.17 -16.86
N PRO A 257 8.42 -11.57 -15.98
CA PRO A 257 8.73 -11.88 -14.58
C PRO A 257 9.49 -13.19 -14.37
N ASP A 258 9.61 -14.04 -15.40
CA ASP A 258 10.32 -15.32 -15.34
C ASP A 258 11.73 -15.25 -15.93
N ALA A 259 12.11 -14.12 -16.53
CA ALA A 259 13.47 -13.86 -16.98
C ALA A 259 14.32 -13.33 -15.79
N PRO A 260 15.37 -14.03 -15.34
CA PRO A 260 16.08 -13.71 -14.09
C PRO A 260 16.68 -12.29 -14.04
N GLU A 261 17.06 -11.76 -15.19
CA GLU A 261 17.69 -10.44 -15.36
C GLU A 261 16.66 -9.31 -15.51
N SER A 262 15.35 -9.62 -15.54
CA SER A 262 14.34 -8.59 -15.77
C SER A 262 14.07 -7.77 -14.51
N PRO A 263 13.80 -6.46 -14.65
CA PRO A 263 13.34 -5.62 -13.55
C PRO A 263 12.14 -6.20 -12.80
N MET A 264 11.20 -6.86 -13.50
CA MET A 264 10.04 -7.50 -12.86
C MET A 264 10.41 -8.75 -12.06
N ALA A 265 11.34 -9.56 -12.54
CA ALA A 265 11.84 -10.70 -11.78
C ALA A 265 12.60 -10.24 -10.53
N ILE A 266 13.42 -9.20 -10.64
CA ILE A 266 14.11 -8.60 -9.48
C ILE A 266 13.08 -8.11 -8.46
N MET A 267 12.04 -7.41 -8.89
CA MET A 267 11.00 -6.90 -8.00
C MET A 267 10.18 -8.02 -7.34
N LYS A 268 9.82 -9.07 -8.10
CA LYS A 268 9.18 -10.29 -7.58
C LYS A 268 10.05 -10.97 -6.53
N THR A 269 11.35 -11.08 -6.79
CA THR A 269 12.29 -11.72 -5.87
C THR A 269 12.44 -10.90 -4.60
N ALA A 270 12.59 -9.58 -4.71
CA ALA A 270 12.66 -8.66 -3.56
C ALA A 270 11.39 -8.71 -2.69
N LEU A 271 10.20 -8.68 -3.31
CA LEU A 271 8.92 -8.84 -2.60
C LEU A 271 8.82 -10.20 -1.91
N THR A 272 9.22 -11.28 -2.60
CA THR A 272 9.19 -12.63 -2.02
C THR A 272 10.14 -12.74 -0.83
N THR A 273 11.32 -12.14 -0.90
CA THR A 273 12.28 -12.10 0.21
C THR A 273 11.73 -11.31 1.39
N LEU A 274 11.20 -10.10 1.17
CA LEU A 274 10.60 -9.30 2.24
C LEU A 274 9.42 -10.01 2.91
N LEU A 275 8.57 -10.70 2.15
CA LEU A 275 7.46 -11.48 2.70
C LEU A 275 7.95 -12.67 3.52
N LYS A 276 9.01 -13.35 3.09
CA LYS A 276 9.64 -14.45 3.86
C LYS A 276 10.32 -13.93 5.14
N GLU A 277 11.01 -12.80 5.07
CA GLU A 277 11.61 -12.17 6.26
C GLU A 277 10.52 -11.76 7.26
N HIS A 278 9.44 -11.15 6.78
CA HIS A 278 8.31 -10.78 7.63
C HIS A 278 7.62 -12.00 8.26
N SER A 279 7.42 -13.09 7.50
CA SER A 279 6.83 -14.31 8.04
C SER A 279 7.74 -14.99 9.08
N THR A 280 9.06 -14.98 8.84
CA THR A 280 10.04 -15.54 9.78
C THR A 280 10.10 -14.72 11.07
N SER A 281 10.13 -13.39 10.96
CA SER A 281 10.12 -12.48 12.11
C SER A 281 8.82 -12.62 12.93
N GLN A 282 7.68 -12.81 12.27
CA GLN A 282 6.42 -13.11 12.97
C GLN A 282 6.46 -14.47 13.68
N ALA A 283 7.01 -15.50 13.06
CA ALA A 283 7.17 -16.82 13.69
C ALA A 283 8.06 -16.77 14.93
N GLU A 284 9.15 -15.99 14.90
CA GLU A 284 10.00 -15.74 16.08
C GLU A 284 9.23 -15.01 17.19
N MET A 285 8.41 -14.03 16.83
CA MET A 285 7.56 -13.31 17.78
C MET A 285 6.54 -14.24 18.45
N LEU A 286 5.97 -15.19 17.69
CA LEU A 286 5.04 -16.21 18.20
C LEU A 286 5.71 -17.14 19.21
N LEU A 287 6.91 -17.62 18.91
CA LEU A 287 7.67 -18.45 19.85
C LEU A 287 7.98 -17.66 21.14
N ALA A 288 8.40 -16.41 21.03
CA ALA A 288 8.64 -15.55 22.18
C ALA A 288 7.37 -15.28 23.00
N GLN A 289 6.19 -15.21 22.35
CA GLN A 289 4.91 -15.07 23.02
C GLN A 289 4.50 -16.36 23.73
N GLN A 290 4.69 -17.52 23.11
CA GLN A 290 4.42 -18.83 23.72
C GLN A 290 5.26 -19.04 24.99
N GLU A 291 6.55 -18.71 24.94
CA GLU A 291 7.40 -18.77 26.14
C GLU A 291 6.91 -17.85 27.26
N ARG A 292 6.42 -16.64 26.93
CA ARG A 292 5.79 -15.75 27.92
C ARG A 292 4.50 -16.34 28.49
N GLN A 293 3.70 -17.00 27.66
CA GLN A 293 2.46 -17.66 28.07
C GLN A 293 2.75 -18.80 29.04
N GLU A 294 3.71 -19.68 28.74
CA GLU A 294 4.10 -20.77 29.64
C GLU A 294 4.63 -20.25 30.98
N ARG A 295 5.42 -19.17 30.96
CA ARG A 295 5.88 -18.50 32.19
C ARG A 295 4.71 -17.95 32.99
N PHE A 296 3.77 -17.28 32.34
CA PHE A 296 2.59 -16.74 33.00
C PHE A 296 1.71 -17.84 33.62
N GLU A 297 1.46 -18.92 32.90
CA GLU A 297 0.70 -20.07 33.43
C GLU A 297 1.37 -20.70 34.63
N LYS A 298 2.70 -20.78 34.63
CA LYS A 298 3.47 -21.24 35.78
C LYS A 298 3.31 -20.29 36.98
N GLU A 299 3.43 -18.99 36.78
CA GLU A 299 3.24 -17.98 37.83
C GLU A 299 1.83 -18.03 38.42
N VAL A 300 0.80 -18.20 37.59
CA VAL A 300 -0.60 -18.34 38.03
C VAL A 300 -0.78 -19.60 38.88
N ARG A 301 -0.23 -20.73 38.43
CA ARG A 301 -0.32 -22.00 39.17
C ARG A 301 0.38 -21.90 40.54
N ASP A 302 1.54 -21.24 40.59
CA ASP A 302 2.29 -21.01 41.83
C ASP A 302 1.55 -20.04 42.77
N ALA A 303 0.87 -19.02 42.25
CA ALA A 303 0.05 -18.11 43.06
C ALA A 303 -1.17 -18.82 43.65
N LEU A 304 -1.87 -19.64 42.86
CA LEU A 304 -3.03 -20.42 43.31
C LEU A 304 -2.66 -21.40 44.42
N THR A 305 -1.57 -22.15 44.26
CA THR A 305 -1.09 -23.07 45.30
C THR A 305 -0.73 -22.35 46.60
N ARG A 306 -0.13 -21.16 46.53
CA ARG A 306 0.13 -20.34 47.73
C ARG A 306 -1.17 -19.92 48.43
N MET A 307 -2.19 -19.52 47.66
CA MET A 307 -3.50 -19.15 48.20
C MET A 307 -4.20 -20.33 48.86
N GLU A 308 -4.21 -21.50 48.22
CA GLU A 308 -4.78 -22.72 48.79
C GLU A 308 -4.07 -23.15 50.08
N THR A 309 -2.73 -23.07 50.09
CA THR A 309 -1.92 -23.39 51.28
C THR A 309 -2.26 -22.46 52.44
N LYS A 310 -2.37 -21.15 52.18
CA LYS A 310 -2.79 -20.16 53.17
C LYS A 310 -4.20 -20.45 53.68
N ARG A 311 -5.14 -20.74 52.78
CA ARG A 311 -6.53 -21.09 53.14
C ARG A 311 -6.60 -22.32 54.05
N HIS A 312 -5.85 -23.37 53.73
CA HIS A 312 -5.78 -24.57 54.57
C HIS A 312 -5.11 -24.33 55.92
N GLN A 313 -4.12 -23.44 55.98
CA GLN A 313 -3.48 -23.06 57.24
C GLN A 313 -4.42 -22.23 58.13
N ASP A 314 -5.17 -21.28 57.56
CA ASP A 314 -6.16 -20.48 58.28
C ASP A 314 -7.36 -21.34 58.76
N GLN A 315 -7.65 -22.46 58.08
CA GLN A 315 -8.62 -23.45 58.55
C GLN A 315 -8.09 -24.31 59.72
N LYS A 316 -6.78 -24.57 59.79
CA LYS A 316 -6.17 -25.45 60.81
C LYS A 316 -5.63 -24.72 62.03
N THR A 317 -5.46 -23.41 61.97
CA THR A 317 -4.90 -22.61 63.07
C THR A 317 -6.01 -21.96 63.91
N PRO A 318 -5.76 -21.66 65.20
CA PRO A 318 -6.71 -20.93 66.06
C PRO A 318 -7.09 -19.55 65.53
N ARG A 319 -6.31 -19.00 64.58
CA ARG A 319 -6.48 -17.68 63.99
C ARG A 319 -7.83 -17.52 63.28
N GLY A 320 -8.28 -18.54 62.55
CA GLY A 320 -9.61 -18.50 61.93
C GLY A 320 -10.76 -18.59 62.93
N GLY A 321 -10.52 -19.05 64.16
CA GLY A 321 -11.49 -18.96 65.27
C GLY A 321 -11.62 -17.52 65.79
N LEU A 322 -10.48 -16.82 65.93
CA LEU A 322 -10.43 -15.41 66.36
C LEU A 322 -11.10 -14.48 65.33
N ASP A 323 -10.85 -14.67 64.04
CA ASP A 323 -11.48 -13.85 62.97
C ASP A 323 -13.02 -14.02 62.96
N PHE A 324 -13.51 -15.22 63.32
CA PHE A 324 -14.94 -15.49 63.43
C PHE A 324 -15.56 -14.85 64.69
N GLU A 325 -14.88 -14.94 65.83
CA GLU A 325 -15.28 -14.27 67.07
C GLU A 325 -15.36 -12.74 66.88
N GLU A 326 -14.39 -12.15 66.18
CA GLU A 326 -14.37 -10.72 65.83
C GLU A 326 -15.55 -10.36 64.91
N SER A 327 -15.82 -11.16 63.89
CA SER A 327 -16.97 -10.97 62.99
C SER A 327 -18.32 -11.03 63.72
N VAL A 328 -18.47 -11.96 64.67
CA VAL A 328 -19.69 -12.07 65.50
C VAL A 328 -19.83 -10.85 66.41
N THR A 329 -18.73 -10.38 66.99
CA THR A 329 -18.70 -9.19 67.85
C THR A 329 -19.12 -7.93 67.09
N GLU A 330 -18.60 -7.75 65.87
CA GLU A 330 -18.97 -6.63 65.01
C GLU A 330 -20.46 -6.69 64.62
N PHE A 331 -20.95 -7.87 64.25
CA PHE A 331 -22.36 -8.08 63.93
C PHE A 331 -23.28 -7.73 65.11
N VAL A 332 -23.00 -8.25 66.31
CA VAL A 332 -23.80 -7.98 67.52
C VAL A 332 -23.79 -6.49 67.84
N THR A 333 -22.61 -5.86 67.81
CA THR A 333 -22.45 -4.41 68.06
C THR A 333 -23.21 -3.55 67.06
N ALA A 334 -23.22 -3.95 65.79
CA ALA A 334 -24.00 -3.27 64.75
C ALA A 334 -25.52 -3.47 64.94
N ALA A 335 -25.96 -4.68 65.29
CA ALA A 335 -27.37 -5.03 65.43
C ALA A 335 -28.07 -4.28 66.59
N VAL A 336 -27.32 -3.96 67.66
CA VAL A 336 -27.85 -3.24 68.83
C VAL A 336 -27.50 -1.75 68.83
N ARG A 337 -26.94 -1.24 67.73
CA ARG A 337 -26.54 0.16 67.60
C ARG A 337 -27.76 1.09 67.74
N GLY A 338 -27.73 1.95 68.76
CA GLY A 338 -28.82 2.90 69.06
C GLY A 338 -29.92 2.34 69.96
N ALA A 339 -29.83 1.07 70.40
CA ALA A 339 -30.70 0.55 71.45
C ALA A 339 -30.20 0.98 72.84
N PRO A 340 -31.08 1.06 73.86
CA PRO A 340 -30.71 1.34 75.25
C PRO A 340 -30.01 0.12 75.89
N CYS A 341 -28.81 -0.20 75.41
CA CYS A 341 -27.98 -1.29 75.90
C CYS A 341 -26.48 -0.99 75.76
N VAL A 342 -25.67 -1.63 76.60
CA VAL A 342 -24.21 -1.59 76.57
C VAL A 342 -23.68 -2.94 76.10
N VAL A 343 -22.70 -2.92 75.20
CA VAL A 343 -22.04 -4.12 74.68
C VAL A 343 -20.66 -4.25 75.30
N ASP A 344 -20.42 -5.35 76.01
CA ASP A 344 -19.13 -5.70 76.60
C ASP A 344 -18.50 -6.86 75.81
N VAL A 345 -17.25 -6.70 75.36
CA VAL A 345 -16.48 -7.77 74.70
C VAL A 345 -15.63 -8.47 75.76
N THR A 346 -16.01 -9.70 76.12
CA THR A 346 -15.47 -10.45 77.27
C THR A 346 -14.55 -11.60 76.90
N GLY A 347 -14.33 -11.89 75.61
CA GLY A 347 -13.49 -13.01 75.14
C GLY A 347 -12.06 -13.10 75.73
N ASN A 348 -11.49 -11.97 76.17
CA ASN A 348 -10.16 -11.92 76.82
C ASN A 348 -10.17 -11.58 78.33
N SER A 349 -11.35 -11.43 78.95
CA SER A 349 -11.50 -11.00 80.34
C SER A 349 -11.92 -12.15 81.25
N ALA A 350 -11.44 -12.17 82.50
CA ALA A 350 -11.89 -13.16 83.47
C ALA A 350 -13.32 -12.82 83.95
N GLY A 351 -14.27 -13.75 83.74
CA GLY A 351 -15.65 -13.60 84.19
C GLY A 351 -15.85 -13.77 85.70
N SER A 352 -17.11 -13.77 86.13
CA SER A 352 -17.53 -14.01 87.53
C SER A 352 -17.12 -15.40 88.06
N VAL A 353 -16.99 -16.37 87.16
CA VAL A 353 -16.50 -17.73 87.45
C VAL A 353 -15.00 -17.80 87.18
N SER A 354 -14.22 -18.10 88.22
CA SER A 354 -12.77 -18.24 88.11
C SER A 354 -12.39 -19.30 87.06
N ARG A 355 -11.52 -18.92 86.10
CA ARG A 355 -11.00 -19.78 85.01
C ARG A 355 -12.06 -20.27 84.00
N CYS A 356 -13.24 -19.64 83.92
CA CYS A 356 -14.20 -19.86 82.84
C CYS A 356 -14.05 -18.76 81.78
N LYS A 357 -13.76 -19.15 80.53
CA LYS A 357 -13.69 -18.24 79.36
C LYS A 357 -14.85 -18.56 78.41
N LYS A 358 -16.07 -18.33 78.88
CA LYS A 358 -17.31 -18.49 78.11
C LYS A 358 -18.09 -17.19 78.20
N GLY A 359 -18.74 -16.82 77.11
CA GLY A 359 -19.34 -15.51 76.86
C GLY A 359 -18.33 -14.59 76.19
N ASP A 360 -18.28 -14.60 74.86
CA ASP A 360 -17.39 -13.74 74.06
C ASP A 360 -17.90 -12.29 74.03
N VAL A 361 -19.23 -12.11 73.99
CA VAL A 361 -19.89 -10.79 74.01
C VAL A 361 -21.10 -10.81 74.95
N VAL A 362 -21.26 -9.76 75.75
CA VAL A 362 -22.41 -9.57 76.64
C VAL A 362 -23.11 -8.26 76.32
N VAL A 363 -24.41 -8.30 76.06
CA VAL A 363 -25.25 -7.12 75.86
C VAL A 363 -26.11 -6.90 77.11
N ARG A 364 -25.93 -5.78 77.81
CA ARG A 364 -26.70 -5.42 79.02
C ARG A 364 -27.66 -4.29 78.73
N PHE A 365 -28.94 -4.48 79.04
CA PHE A 365 -29.95 -3.44 78.83
C PHE A 365 -29.91 -2.38 79.94
N THR A 366 -29.97 -1.11 79.56
CA THR A 366 -29.96 0.02 80.50
C THR A 366 -31.36 0.26 81.08
N ALA A 367 -31.46 1.17 82.06
CA ALA A 367 -32.74 1.57 82.67
C ALA A 367 -33.75 2.20 81.68
N GLU A 368 -33.30 2.56 80.48
CA GLU A 368 -34.15 3.08 79.40
C GLU A 368 -34.82 1.96 78.58
N SER A 369 -34.45 0.70 78.82
CA SER A 369 -35.02 -0.46 78.15
C SER A 369 -36.16 -1.08 78.97
N ALA A 370 -37.17 -1.62 78.28
CA ALA A 370 -38.20 -2.47 78.90
C ALA A 370 -37.62 -3.77 79.51
N PHE A 371 -36.36 -4.09 79.20
CA PHE A 371 -35.63 -5.25 79.70
C PHE A 371 -34.53 -4.86 80.70
N GLU A 372 -34.71 -3.76 81.44
CA GLU A 372 -33.77 -3.28 82.46
C GLU A 372 -33.24 -4.42 83.33
N SER A 373 -31.93 -4.42 83.58
CA SER A 373 -31.19 -5.44 84.33
C SER A 373 -31.07 -6.82 83.68
N ALA A 374 -31.65 -7.05 82.50
CA ALA A 374 -31.40 -8.25 81.72
C ALA A 374 -30.08 -8.14 80.92
N ALA A 375 -29.46 -9.29 80.68
CA ALA A 375 -28.28 -9.42 79.83
C ALA A 375 -28.44 -10.58 78.84
N VAL A 376 -27.88 -10.42 77.64
CA VAL A 376 -27.79 -11.45 76.62
C VAL A 376 -26.32 -11.79 76.42
N VAL A 377 -25.98 -13.06 76.55
CA VAL A 377 -24.62 -13.57 76.36
C VAL A 377 -24.54 -14.26 75.01
N PHE A 378 -23.50 -13.95 74.25
CA PHE A 378 -23.18 -14.54 72.96
C PHE A 378 -21.87 -15.32 73.06
N GLU A 379 -21.88 -16.53 72.52
CA GLU A 379 -20.71 -17.41 72.39
C GLU A 379 -20.54 -17.74 70.90
N ALA A 380 -19.34 -17.54 70.36
CA ALA A 380 -19.01 -17.78 68.97
C ALA A 380 -18.20 -19.07 68.82
N LYS A 381 -18.76 -20.05 68.09
CA LYS A 381 -18.05 -21.30 67.73
C LYS A 381 -18.04 -21.50 66.21
N ARG A 382 -16.85 -21.77 65.67
CA ARG A 382 -16.60 -22.06 64.24
C ARG A 382 -16.48 -23.55 63.93
N ASP A 383 -16.61 -24.42 64.94
CA ASP A 383 -16.44 -25.88 64.78
C ASP A 383 -17.69 -26.53 64.16
N ALA A 384 -17.53 -27.16 62.99
CA ALA A 384 -18.62 -27.85 62.29
C ALA A 384 -19.15 -29.09 63.04
N SER A 385 -18.38 -29.62 64.00
CA SER A 385 -18.79 -30.77 64.83
C SER A 385 -19.59 -30.36 66.08
N TYR A 386 -19.83 -29.06 66.25
CA TYR A 386 -20.50 -28.50 67.41
C TYR A 386 -22.01 -28.72 67.35
N THR A 387 -22.62 -29.17 68.46
CA THR A 387 -24.05 -29.51 68.51
C THR A 387 -24.85 -28.47 69.28
N THR A 388 -26.13 -28.33 68.95
CA THR A 388 -27.04 -27.41 69.65
C THR A 388 -27.10 -27.69 71.15
N GLN A 389 -27.05 -28.96 71.57
CA GLN A 389 -27.03 -29.31 72.99
C GLN A 389 -25.78 -28.78 73.69
N ARG A 390 -24.59 -28.95 73.10
CA ARG A 390 -23.34 -28.41 73.66
C ARG A 390 -23.35 -26.89 73.74
N ALA A 391 -23.94 -26.23 72.75
CA ALA A 391 -24.10 -24.77 72.75
C ALA A 391 -24.99 -24.30 73.91
N LEU A 392 -26.11 -24.98 74.17
CA LEU A 392 -26.98 -24.66 75.30
C LEU A 392 -26.26 -24.87 76.63
N ASP A 393 -25.54 -25.99 76.79
CA ASP A 393 -24.77 -26.27 78.01
C ASP A 393 -23.65 -25.23 78.24
N GLU A 394 -23.03 -24.70 77.18
CA GLU A 394 -22.05 -23.62 77.28
C GLU A 394 -22.66 -22.26 77.60
N LEU A 395 -23.80 -21.93 77.00
CA LEU A 395 -24.52 -20.69 77.30
C LEU A 395 -25.06 -20.67 78.74
N ASP A 396 -25.51 -21.80 79.26
CA ASP A 396 -25.93 -21.92 80.66
C ASP A 396 -24.74 -21.75 81.63
N ALA A 397 -23.53 -22.13 81.22
CA ALA A 397 -22.32 -21.88 81.99
C ALA A 397 -21.74 -20.46 81.81
N ALA A 398 -22.17 -19.74 80.78
CA ALA A 398 -21.73 -18.37 80.47
C ALA A 398 -22.63 -17.29 81.10
N ARG A 399 -23.89 -17.64 81.42
CA ARG A 399 -24.83 -16.83 82.20
C ARG A 399 -24.44 -16.83 83.68
#